data_AF-F8P6F6-F1
#
_entry.id   AF-F8P6F6-F1
#
_cell.length_a   1.000
_cell.length_b   1.000
_cell.length_c   1.000
_cell.angle_alpha   90.00
_cell.angle_beta   90.00
_cell.angle_gamma   90.00
#
_symmetry.space_group_name_H-M   'P 1'
#
loop_
_entity.id
_entity.type
_entity.pdbx_description
1 polymer ?
#
loop_
_entity_poly.entity_id
_entity_poly.type
_entity_poly.pdbx_seq_one_letter_code
_entity_poly.pdbx_strand_id
1 'polypeptide(L)'
;MFRQAPRHLKAPLRDVHSQVARLGRGVHTKTHTIRGSQRAIILASSTAAVGGLIWYNSKTTIHGDAPETNPTEAVLKAKQALCTGINEDGSLTAVVWGSNKSNIISPENPGIESVRIPSVANWLQNVALRDLALHDQHAACVDARGDVYQWGNGFYGSAPKSDAEAMGRKPTLTLQGKNIIRLQLTGSRVFALSASGKIYVFAAKAGQQKSPVGAPTPSSTPWWGTGWFWGEEEAAIDFAQLTPKEAFGWKERFVSIAAGRDHLLALTSTGRTYAHPINKNANSHGQLGFRKFDIPIPSSSTVMSPSSRLAVELVPKSIADPFANSTPFSRADTPSAGPTVSDNLQQLDDQNIGFSDTLFEIQALKGINVSQIAAGGRSSYVLTDSGRALGWGANEFGQVGLGSNVTLDTITVPTEIVLSRNVPGSLRTSCLDIAAGGDLACFVAERSGGNTAAFVDLLMCGNGQWGGLGNNVFSNAQGNPLRVKNVSGLREFDEKEQALTPIFPHAISISPTGHVLMTLDTRSQAGSGATGRDLLVWGTNRDYQLGTGKRTSLAVPTNLEQADSTRFMLANAKAPVRDLSGKLWKKGVEVEQCAVAGYGNSIVYWKIR
;
A
#
# COMPACT_ATOMS: atom_id res chain seq x y z
N MET A 1 -75.06 1.53 -12.70
CA MET A 1 -74.52 2.72 -13.41
C MET A 1 -73.01 2.71 -13.21
N PHE A 2 -72.12 2.69 -14.21
CA PHE A 2 -72.15 2.35 -15.65
C PHE A 2 -70.88 1.48 -15.88
N ARG A 3 -70.85 0.38 -16.65
CA ARG A 3 -70.73 0.27 -18.13
C ARG A 3 -69.69 1.26 -18.72
N GLN A 4 -68.76 0.87 -19.61
CA GLN A 4 -68.51 -0.43 -20.27
C GLN A 4 -67.05 -0.49 -20.78
N ALA A 5 -66.58 -1.66 -21.21
CA ALA A 5 -65.23 -1.87 -21.76
C ALA A 5 -65.25 -2.04 -23.32
N PRO A 6 -64.20 -2.58 -23.99
CA PRO A 6 -63.36 -1.84 -24.93
C PRO A 6 -63.63 -2.19 -26.42
N ARG A 7 -62.87 -1.59 -27.36
CA ARG A 7 -62.79 -2.08 -28.76
C ARG A 7 -61.47 -1.76 -29.48
N HIS A 8 -61.01 -2.73 -30.28
CA HIS A 8 -59.93 -2.59 -31.26
C HIS A 8 -60.43 -1.99 -32.58
N LEU A 9 -59.50 -1.60 -33.45
CA LEU A 9 -59.67 -1.65 -34.91
C LEU A 9 -58.35 -2.06 -35.59
N LYS A 10 -58.44 -2.58 -36.82
CA LYS A 10 -57.34 -3.19 -37.60
C LYS A 10 -56.89 -2.30 -38.76
N ALA A 11 -55.69 -2.59 -39.28
CA ALA A 11 -55.18 -2.02 -40.54
C ALA A 11 -55.92 -2.56 -41.79
N PRO A 12 -55.61 -2.00 -42.97
CA PRO A 12 -55.36 -2.84 -44.15
C PRO A 12 -54.01 -2.55 -44.83
N LEU A 13 -53.52 -3.52 -45.62
CA LEU A 13 -52.34 -3.38 -46.50
C LEU A 13 -52.74 -2.85 -47.89
N ARG A 14 -51.74 -2.39 -48.66
CA ARG A 14 -51.59 -2.83 -50.08
C ARG A 14 -50.19 -2.57 -50.67
N ASP A 15 -49.69 -3.55 -51.41
CA ASP A 15 -48.46 -3.54 -52.19
C ASP A 15 -48.66 -3.00 -53.62
N VAL A 16 -47.59 -2.51 -54.28
CA VAL A 16 -47.37 -2.71 -55.74
C VAL A 16 -45.88 -2.89 -56.07
N HIS A 17 -45.53 -4.11 -56.49
CA HIS A 17 -44.49 -4.58 -57.42
C HIS A 17 -43.39 -3.66 -58.02
N SER A 18 -42.13 -4.10 -57.80
CA SER A 18 -41.07 -4.47 -58.77
C SER A 18 -41.07 -4.02 -60.25
N GLN A 19 -39.89 -3.75 -60.81
CA GLN A 19 -39.32 -4.52 -61.96
C GLN A 19 -37.80 -4.32 -62.16
N VAL A 20 -37.18 -5.07 -63.10
CA VAL A 20 -35.71 -5.25 -63.26
C VAL A 20 -35.26 -5.34 -64.74
N ALA A 21 -34.29 -4.51 -65.14
CA ALA A 21 -33.26 -4.75 -66.19
C ALA A 21 -32.28 -3.54 -66.19
N ARG A 22 -30.94 -3.56 -66.31
CA ARG A 22 -29.87 -4.47 -66.84
C ARG A 22 -29.32 -3.99 -68.21
N LEU A 23 -27.98 -4.08 -68.37
CA LEU A 23 -27.07 -3.52 -69.42
C LEU A 23 -26.47 -2.15 -69.04
N GLY A 24 -25.20 -1.84 -69.31
CA GLY A 24 -24.08 -2.70 -69.78
C GLY A 24 -22.84 -1.89 -70.23
N ARG A 25 -21.63 -2.51 -70.18
CA ARG A 25 -20.29 -1.89 -70.38
C ARG A 25 -19.85 -0.97 -69.21
N GLY A 26 -18.57 -0.75 -68.92
CA GLY A 26 -17.32 -1.34 -69.42
C GLY A 26 -16.11 -0.39 -69.29
N VAL A 27 -14.89 -0.90 -69.55
CA VAL A 27 -13.59 -0.18 -69.70
C VAL A 27 -12.72 0.04 -68.42
N HIS A 28 -11.74 -0.85 -68.30
CA HIS A 28 -10.32 -0.68 -67.93
C HIS A 28 -9.81 0.33 -66.87
N THR A 29 -9.07 -0.24 -65.91
CA THR A 29 -7.83 0.32 -65.37
C THR A 29 -6.74 0.46 -66.44
N LYS A 30 -5.92 1.53 -66.37
CA LYS A 30 -4.57 1.58 -66.97
C LYS A 30 -3.62 2.42 -66.12
N THR A 31 -2.39 1.93 -65.97
CA THR A 31 -1.23 2.68 -65.47
C THR A 31 -0.63 3.54 -66.58
N HIS A 32 0.06 4.61 -66.22
CA HIS A 32 1.02 5.27 -67.12
C HIS A 32 2.28 5.70 -66.37
N THR A 33 3.42 5.19 -66.82
CA THR A 33 4.75 5.72 -66.50
C THR A 33 5.10 6.88 -67.42
N ILE A 34 5.97 7.78 -66.95
CA ILE A 34 6.66 8.77 -67.79
C ILE A 34 8.17 8.64 -67.56
N ARG A 35 8.97 8.80 -68.62
CA ARG A 35 10.43 8.68 -68.65
C ARG A 35 11.05 9.88 -69.38
N GLY A 36 12.17 10.39 -68.86
CA GLY A 36 13.21 11.14 -69.60
C GLY A 36 14.57 10.85 -68.92
N SER A 37 15.74 10.65 -69.57
CA SER A 37 16.30 11.19 -70.84
C SER A 37 16.58 12.69 -70.74
N GLN A 38 17.79 13.26 -70.95
CA GLN A 38 19.14 12.79 -71.38
C GLN A 38 20.16 13.92 -70.98
N ARG A 39 21.50 13.84 -70.83
CA ARG A 39 22.68 12.94 -71.09
C ARG A 39 23.61 12.97 -69.83
N ALA A 40 24.66 12.17 -69.58
CA ALA A 40 25.75 11.50 -70.34
C ALA A 40 27.00 12.37 -70.68
N ILE A 41 28.07 12.21 -69.89
CA ILE A 41 29.49 12.58 -70.14
C ILE A 41 30.37 11.35 -69.73
N ILE A 42 31.62 11.26 -70.20
CA ILE A 42 32.31 9.99 -70.53
C ILE A 42 33.75 9.86 -69.95
N LEU A 43 34.04 8.67 -69.38
CA LEU A 43 35.36 8.05 -69.04
C LEU A 43 36.35 8.87 -68.15
N ALA A 44 37.37 8.28 -67.49
CA ALA A 44 38.05 6.98 -67.57
C ALA A 44 38.46 6.48 -66.14
N SER A 45 38.89 5.24 -65.83
CA SER A 45 39.01 3.96 -66.57
C SER A 45 39.24 2.77 -65.62
N SER A 46 38.72 1.58 -65.98
CA SER A 46 39.19 0.21 -65.60
C SER A 46 39.18 -0.22 -64.09
N THR A 47 38.91 -1.47 -63.70
CA THR A 47 38.83 -2.76 -64.44
C THR A 47 37.65 -3.67 -64.03
N ALA A 48 37.09 -4.38 -65.03
CA ALA A 48 36.60 -5.77 -65.02
C ALA A 48 35.71 -6.37 -63.89
N ALA A 49 34.42 -6.52 -64.26
CA ALA A 49 33.62 -7.76 -64.22
C ALA A 49 33.10 -8.38 -62.90
N VAL A 50 31.89 -8.96 -63.01
CA VAL A 50 31.08 -9.59 -61.95
C VAL A 50 30.71 -11.02 -62.37
N GLY A 51 30.62 -11.96 -61.43
CA GLY A 51 29.70 -13.10 -61.57
C GLY A 51 30.11 -14.42 -60.91
N GLY A 52 29.15 -15.03 -60.20
CA GLY A 52 29.12 -16.49 -59.96
C GLY A 52 29.50 -16.97 -58.55
N LEU A 53 28.49 -17.31 -57.74
CA LEU A 53 28.63 -18.41 -56.78
C LEU A 53 28.52 -19.74 -57.54
N ILE A 54 29.28 -20.76 -57.14
CA ILE A 54 28.70 -22.00 -56.58
C ILE A 54 29.76 -22.85 -55.88
N TRP A 55 29.30 -23.41 -54.77
CA TRP A 55 29.86 -24.38 -53.83
C TRP A 55 30.83 -25.46 -54.39
N TYR A 56 31.91 -25.73 -53.66
CA TYR A 56 32.46 -27.10 -53.56
C TYR A 56 32.95 -27.41 -52.14
N ASN A 57 33.19 -28.68 -51.85
CA ASN A 57 33.23 -29.27 -50.51
C ASN A 57 34.60 -29.89 -50.20
N SER A 58 35.07 -29.83 -48.95
CA SER A 58 36.20 -30.64 -48.47
C SER A 58 36.15 -30.92 -46.97
N LYS A 59 36.28 -32.21 -46.61
CA LYS A 59 36.88 -32.68 -45.34
C LYS A 59 38.42 -32.65 -45.53
N THR A 60 39.31 -32.73 -44.53
CA THR A 60 39.29 -33.25 -43.15
C THR A 60 40.35 -32.42 -42.35
N THR A 61 40.64 -32.52 -41.04
CA THR A 61 40.54 -33.59 -40.01
C THR A 61 40.21 -32.98 -38.63
N ILE A 62 40.61 -33.61 -37.52
CA ILE A 62 40.30 -33.29 -36.12
C ILE A 62 41.55 -33.53 -35.26
N HIS A 63 41.80 -32.71 -34.23
CA HIS A 63 42.34 -32.99 -32.88
C HIS A 63 42.23 -31.65 -32.10
N GLY A 64 41.50 -31.53 -30.98
CA GLY A 64 41.90 -31.90 -29.60
C GLY A 64 42.51 -30.66 -28.89
N ASP A 65 42.05 -30.14 -27.74
CA ASP A 65 41.10 -30.64 -26.72
C ASP A 65 40.38 -29.48 -25.98
N ALA A 66 39.57 -29.83 -24.96
CA ALA A 66 38.87 -29.00 -23.95
C ALA A 66 37.53 -28.33 -24.37
N PRO A 67 36.44 -28.49 -23.57
CA PRO A 67 35.17 -27.84 -23.81
C PRO A 67 35.09 -26.44 -23.15
N GLU A 68 34.91 -25.39 -23.95
CA GLU A 68 34.54 -24.07 -23.41
C GLU A 68 33.09 -24.08 -22.90
N THR A 69 32.89 -23.69 -21.64
CA THR A 69 31.55 -23.56 -21.04
C THR A 69 30.85 -22.32 -21.58
N ASN A 70 29.90 -22.49 -22.50
CA ASN A 70 29.12 -21.42 -23.12
C ASN A 70 28.51 -20.46 -22.06
N PRO A 71 28.94 -19.18 -21.99
CA PRO A 71 28.43 -18.23 -20.99
C PRO A 71 26.92 -17.98 -21.12
N THR A 72 26.37 -18.14 -22.33
CA THR A 72 24.94 -18.03 -22.63
C THR A 72 24.09 -19.03 -21.87
N GLU A 73 24.55 -20.27 -21.66
CA GLU A 73 23.76 -21.29 -20.95
C GLU A 73 23.76 -21.05 -19.43
N ALA A 74 24.90 -20.59 -18.88
CA ALA A 74 24.99 -20.12 -17.50
C ALA A 74 24.12 -18.88 -17.25
N VAL A 75 24.12 -17.92 -18.18
CA VAL A 75 23.27 -16.71 -18.10
C VAL A 75 21.79 -17.01 -18.29
N LEU A 76 21.42 -18.08 -19.00
CA LEU A 76 20.03 -18.56 -19.09
C LEU A 76 19.58 -19.25 -17.80
N LYS A 77 20.38 -20.16 -17.23
CA LYS A 77 20.09 -20.77 -15.92
C LYS A 77 20.06 -19.75 -14.78
N ALA A 78 20.94 -18.75 -14.80
CA ALA A 78 20.93 -17.65 -13.83
C ALA A 78 19.69 -16.73 -13.91
N LYS A 79 18.88 -16.82 -14.97
CA LYS A 79 17.58 -16.13 -15.10
C LYS A 79 16.40 -16.98 -14.63
N GLN A 80 16.64 -18.20 -14.13
CA GLN A 80 15.61 -19.20 -13.87
C GLN A 80 15.40 -19.50 -12.37
N ALA A 81 15.85 -18.61 -11.48
CA ALA A 81 15.39 -18.61 -10.10
C ALA A 81 13.88 -18.29 -10.07
N LEU A 82 13.06 -19.26 -9.62
CA LEU A 82 11.61 -19.10 -9.61
C LEU A 82 11.20 -17.90 -8.75
N CYS A 83 10.32 -17.04 -9.26
CA CYS A 83 9.82 -15.87 -8.51
C CYS A 83 8.80 -16.25 -7.42
N THR A 84 8.60 -17.55 -7.17
CA THR A 84 7.80 -18.14 -6.07
C THR A 84 8.40 -17.93 -4.68
N GLY A 85 9.61 -17.36 -4.58
CA GLY A 85 10.25 -17.02 -3.30
C GLY A 85 10.93 -18.17 -2.57
N ILE A 86 10.92 -19.39 -3.12
CA ILE A 86 11.63 -20.55 -2.58
C ILE A 86 12.53 -21.09 -3.70
N ASN A 87 13.84 -21.07 -3.46
CA ASN A 87 14.82 -21.68 -4.35
C ASN A 87 14.80 -23.21 -4.22
N GLU A 88 15.40 -23.93 -5.18
CA GLU A 88 15.44 -25.41 -5.17
C GLU A 88 16.14 -26.02 -3.93
N ASP A 89 17.03 -25.28 -3.28
CA ASP A 89 17.70 -25.64 -2.03
C ASP A 89 16.83 -25.39 -0.76
N GLY A 90 15.60 -24.91 -0.93
CA GLY A 90 14.70 -24.51 0.15
C GLY A 90 15.02 -23.15 0.78
N SER A 91 15.93 -22.36 0.20
CA SER A 91 16.24 -21.02 0.70
C SER A 91 15.19 -19.98 0.33
N LEU A 92 14.92 -19.06 1.26
CA LEU A 92 13.88 -18.03 1.10
C LEU A 92 14.42 -16.80 0.35
N THR A 93 13.74 -16.41 -0.73
CA THR A 93 13.99 -15.17 -1.48
C THR A 93 12.83 -14.18 -1.30
N ALA A 94 13.16 -12.91 -1.03
CA ALA A 94 12.24 -11.78 -1.17
C ALA A 94 12.36 -11.19 -2.58
N VAL A 95 11.32 -10.52 -3.06
CA VAL A 95 11.21 -9.99 -4.42
C VAL A 95 10.73 -8.53 -4.39
N VAL A 96 11.35 -7.65 -5.16
CA VAL A 96 11.10 -6.20 -5.13
C VAL A 96 10.92 -5.61 -6.53
N TRP A 97 10.16 -4.52 -6.63
CA TRP A 97 10.04 -3.71 -7.85
C TRP A 97 9.58 -2.26 -7.57
N GLY A 98 9.68 -1.40 -8.58
CA GLY A 98 9.33 0.01 -8.53
C GLY A 98 10.50 0.95 -8.24
N SER A 99 10.22 2.10 -7.61
CA SER A 99 11.20 3.15 -7.28
C SER A 99 12.21 2.74 -6.20
N ASN A 100 13.49 2.97 -6.47
CA ASN A 100 14.59 2.87 -5.50
C ASN A 100 15.34 4.20 -5.29
N LYS A 101 14.78 5.33 -5.75
CA LYS A 101 15.38 6.69 -5.60
C LYS A 101 15.78 7.04 -4.16
N SER A 102 15.12 6.42 -3.18
CA SER A 102 15.35 6.59 -1.74
C SER A 102 16.25 5.51 -1.11
N ASN A 103 16.82 4.61 -1.91
CA ASN A 103 17.62 3.44 -1.49
C ASN A 103 16.88 2.50 -0.52
N ILE A 104 15.63 2.17 -0.87
CA ILE A 104 14.71 1.36 -0.03
C ILE A 104 14.65 -0.10 -0.47
N ILE A 105 14.52 -0.39 -1.77
CA ILE A 105 14.32 -1.76 -2.27
C ILE A 105 15.63 -2.46 -2.64
N SER A 106 16.67 -1.70 -2.99
CA SER A 106 18.03 -2.19 -3.22
C SER A 106 19.05 -1.29 -2.53
N PRO A 107 19.13 -1.33 -1.18
CA PRO A 107 20.08 -0.52 -0.40
C PRO A 107 21.54 -0.87 -0.71
N GLU A 108 21.82 -2.12 -1.14
CA GLU A 108 23.17 -2.56 -1.51
C GLU A 108 23.62 -2.08 -2.91
N ASN A 109 22.71 -1.59 -3.75
CA ASN A 109 23.01 -1.16 -5.12
C ASN A 109 22.43 0.25 -5.39
N PRO A 110 22.96 1.30 -4.73
CA PRO A 110 22.36 2.65 -4.75
C PRO A 110 22.36 3.34 -6.12
N GLY A 111 23.11 2.82 -7.11
CA GLY A 111 23.03 3.29 -8.51
C GLY A 111 21.80 2.82 -9.29
N ILE A 112 20.98 1.92 -8.73
CA ILE A 112 19.72 1.48 -9.35
C ILE A 112 18.60 2.44 -8.92
N GLU A 113 18.12 3.31 -9.82
CA GLU A 113 17.00 4.22 -9.52
C GLU A 113 15.62 3.54 -9.49
N SER A 114 15.41 2.50 -10.30
CA SER A 114 14.14 1.78 -10.39
C SER A 114 14.29 0.36 -10.95
N VAL A 115 13.42 -0.54 -10.45
CA VAL A 115 13.39 -1.97 -10.77
C VAL A 115 12.10 -2.26 -11.52
N ARG A 116 12.18 -2.64 -12.80
CA ARG A 116 11.04 -2.60 -13.74
C ARG A 116 10.07 -3.79 -13.64
N ILE A 117 10.60 -4.92 -13.21
CA ILE A 117 9.91 -6.22 -13.06
C ILE A 117 10.32 -6.83 -11.71
N PRO A 118 9.52 -7.74 -11.12
CA PRO A 118 9.88 -8.42 -9.88
C PRO A 118 11.30 -9.00 -9.95
N SER A 119 12.16 -8.57 -9.05
CA SER A 119 13.59 -8.93 -9.01
C SER A 119 14.01 -9.34 -7.60
N VAL A 120 14.92 -10.29 -7.45
CA VAL A 120 15.32 -10.84 -6.14
C VAL A 120 16.04 -9.80 -5.28
N ALA A 121 15.66 -9.71 -4.01
CA ALA A 121 16.28 -8.87 -3.00
C ALA A 121 17.24 -9.70 -2.13
N ASN A 122 18.48 -9.86 -2.59
CA ASN A 122 19.52 -10.66 -1.92
C ASN A 122 19.76 -10.27 -0.45
N TRP A 123 19.55 -9.00 -0.08
CA TRP A 123 19.68 -8.50 1.28
C TRP A 123 18.63 -9.04 2.28
N LEU A 124 17.63 -9.80 1.80
CA LEU A 124 16.66 -10.55 2.60
C LEU A 124 16.77 -12.09 2.41
N GLN A 125 17.87 -12.59 1.83
CA GLN A 125 18.05 -14.04 1.62
C GLN A 125 18.00 -14.82 2.95
N ASN A 126 17.13 -15.83 3.03
CA ASN A 126 16.86 -16.63 4.24
C ASN A 126 16.34 -15.83 5.47
N VAL A 127 15.91 -14.59 5.27
CA VAL A 127 15.27 -13.77 6.31
C VAL A 127 13.75 -13.94 6.20
N ALA A 128 13.10 -14.17 7.33
CA ALA A 128 11.67 -13.95 7.48
C ALA A 128 11.44 -12.92 8.58
N LEU A 129 10.55 -11.97 8.30
CA LEU A 129 10.30 -10.80 9.13
C LEU A 129 8.99 -10.98 9.90
N ARG A 130 8.85 -10.34 11.06
CA ARG A 130 7.53 -10.20 11.69
C ARG A 130 6.70 -9.13 11.01
N ASP A 131 7.33 -8.05 10.56
CA ASP A 131 6.67 -6.97 9.83
C ASP A 131 7.68 -6.20 8.96
N LEU A 132 7.18 -5.61 7.87
CA LEU A 132 7.92 -4.75 6.95
C LEU A 132 7.01 -3.59 6.55
N ALA A 133 7.46 -2.36 6.73
CA ALA A 133 6.69 -1.18 6.39
C ALA A 133 7.57 -0.08 5.77
N LEU A 134 6.99 0.64 4.80
CA LEU A 134 7.71 1.44 3.82
C LEU A 134 7.17 2.87 3.78
N HIS A 135 8.07 3.85 3.82
CA HIS A 135 7.75 5.27 3.61
C HIS A 135 8.43 5.77 2.32
N ASP A 136 8.21 7.04 1.96
CA ASP A 136 8.81 7.70 0.77
C ASP A 136 10.34 7.65 0.78
N GLN A 137 10.93 8.06 1.89
CA GLN A 137 12.35 8.33 2.02
C GLN A 137 13.11 7.32 2.87
N HIS A 138 12.42 6.45 3.61
CA HIS A 138 13.02 5.46 4.49
C HIS A 138 12.09 4.23 4.64
N ALA A 139 12.62 3.15 5.18
CA ALA A 139 11.85 1.95 5.51
C ALA A 139 12.34 1.34 6.82
N ALA A 140 11.49 0.49 7.42
CA ALA A 140 11.82 -0.26 8.62
C ALA A 140 11.21 -1.66 8.60
N CYS A 141 11.87 -2.59 9.27
CA CYS A 141 11.38 -3.95 9.45
C CYS A 141 11.65 -4.48 10.85
N VAL A 142 10.91 -5.52 11.21
CA VAL A 142 11.05 -6.28 12.45
C VAL A 142 11.57 -7.66 12.09
N ASP A 143 12.70 -8.04 12.67
CA ASP A 143 13.30 -9.36 12.45
C ASP A 143 12.52 -10.49 13.16
N ALA A 144 13.04 -11.71 13.11
CA ALA A 144 12.48 -12.87 13.80
C ALA A 144 12.53 -12.77 15.35
N ARG A 145 13.50 -12.06 15.93
CA ARG A 145 13.65 -11.84 17.38
C ARG A 145 12.68 -10.79 17.92
N GLY A 146 12.27 -9.83 17.09
CA GLY A 146 11.44 -8.69 17.48
C GLY A 146 12.24 -7.39 17.60
N ASP A 147 13.40 -7.32 16.97
CA ASP A 147 14.31 -6.19 16.93
C ASP A 147 14.11 -5.40 15.62
N VAL A 148 14.26 -4.08 15.68
CA VAL A 148 13.85 -3.15 14.60
C VAL A 148 15.05 -2.58 13.85
N TYR A 149 15.03 -2.71 12.53
CA TYR A 149 16.05 -2.21 11.62
C TYR A 149 15.48 -1.08 10.74
N GLN A 150 16.29 -0.06 10.44
CA GLN A 150 15.94 1.11 9.61
C GLN A 150 16.97 1.37 8.49
N TRP A 151 16.52 1.89 7.35
CA TRP A 151 17.37 2.30 6.22
C TRP A 151 16.66 3.28 5.27
N GLY A 152 17.39 3.71 4.24
CA GLY A 152 16.94 4.65 3.21
C GLY A 152 17.44 6.08 3.45
N ASN A 153 17.41 6.90 2.40
CA ASN A 153 18.04 8.24 2.38
C ASN A 153 17.52 9.16 3.50
N GLY A 154 16.23 9.09 3.84
CA GLY A 154 15.61 9.83 4.93
C GLY A 154 16.09 9.41 6.32
N PHE A 155 16.47 8.14 6.52
CA PHE A 155 17.04 7.65 7.78
C PHE A 155 18.47 8.17 7.98
N TYR A 156 19.32 8.05 6.96
CA TYR A 156 20.70 8.56 7.02
C TYR A 156 20.78 10.10 6.97
N GLY A 157 19.76 10.76 6.42
CA GLY A 157 19.59 12.22 6.39
C GLY A 157 20.44 12.93 5.34
N SER A 158 21.76 12.71 5.31
CA SER A 158 22.65 13.30 4.29
C SER A 158 22.77 12.41 3.06
N ALA A 159 23.13 13.02 1.92
CA ALA A 159 23.74 12.27 0.82
C ALA A 159 25.03 11.56 1.29
N PRO A 160 25.41 10.42 0.68
CA PRO A 160 26.70 9.80 0.94
C PRO A 160 27.84 10.68 0.41
N LYS A 161 28.97 10.73 1.13
CA LYS A 161 30.15 11.53 0.77
C LYS A 161 31.06 10.84 -0.25
N SER A 162 30.86 9.54 -0.48
CA SER A 162 31.57 8.71 -1.46
C SER A 162 30.76 7.47 -1.81
N ASP A 163 31.08 6.81 -2.92
CA ASP A 163 30.43 5.55 -3.31
C ASP A 163 30.67 4.43 -2.29
N ALA A 164 31.81 4.47 -1.58
CA ALA A 164 32.10 3.55 -0.48
C ALA A 164 31.15 3.77 0.71
N GLU A 165 30.80 5.02 1.04
CA GLU A 165 29.75 5.31 2.03
C GLU A 165 28.37 4.88 1.51
N ALA A 166 28.09 5.08 0.22
CA ALA A 166 26.83 4.69 -0.40
C ALA A 166 26.59 3.17 -0.33
N MET A 167 27.60 2.36 -0.68
CA MET A 167 27.56 0.89 -0.58
C MET A 167 27.55 0.37 0.88
N GLY A 168 28.00 1.17 1.84
CA GLY A 168 27.98 0.83 3.26
C GLY A 168 26.62 1.01 3.96
N ARG A 169 25.65 1.67 3.32
CA ARG A 169 24.35 2.07 3.92
C ARG A 169 23.32 0.93 4.01
N LYS A 170 23.61 -0.08 4.82
CA LYS A 170 22.76 -1.28 5.05
C LYS A 170 21.76 -1.13 6.21
N PRO A 171 20.64 -1.90 6.22
CA PRO A 171 19.69 -1.96 7.34
C PRO A 171 20.35 -1.97 8.71
N THR A 172 20.15 -0.88 9.45
CA THR A 172 20.83 -0.59 10.71
C THR A 172 19.90 -0.95 11.88
N LEU A 173 20.39 -1.74 12.84
CA LEU A 173 19.67 -2.06 14.07
C LEU A 173 19.46 -0.78 14.89
N THR A 174 18.24 -0.56 15.40
CA THR A 174 17.88 0.69 16.10
C THR A 174 17.12 0.46 17.41
N LEU A 175 16.17 -0.47 17.47
CA LEU A 175 15.49 -0.83 18.73
C LEU A 175 15.57 -2.33 18.98
N GLN A 176 16.21 -2.74 20.07
CA GLN A 176 16.36 -4.15 20.47
C GLN A 176 15.62 -4.48 21.77
N GLY A 177 15.31 -5.76 21.99
CA GLY A 177 14.83 -6.29 23.28
C GLY A 177 13.38 -5.92 23.66
N LYS A 178 12.69 -5.08 22.88
CA LYS A 178 11.30 -4.68 23.14
C LYS A 178 10.24 -5.63 22.53
N ASN A 179 10.68 -6.72 21.88
CA ASN A 179 9.85 -7.80 21.34
C ASN A 179 8.72 -7.28 20.43
N ILE A 180 9.10 -6.53 19.39
CA ILE A 180 8.19 -5.87 18.44
C ILE A 180 7.49 -6.91 17.54
N ILE A 181 6.26 -6.61 17.13
CA ILE A 181 5.44 -7.43 16.22
C ILE A 181 4.83 -6.66 15.05
N ARG A 182 4.72 -5.33 15.14
CA ARG A 182 4.17 -4.47 14.07
C ARG A 182 4.81 -3.09 14.07
N LEU A 183 5.03 -2.52 12.88
CA LEU A 183 5.53 -1.16 12.67
C LEU A 183 4.50 -0.30 11.94
N GLN A 184 4.56 1.01 12.16
CA GLN A 184 3.94 2.04 11.33
C GLN A 184 4.92 3.22 11.20
N LEU A 185 5.00 3.85 10.01
CA LEU A 185 5.99 4.89 9.72
C LEU A 185 5.33 6.15 9.17
N THR A 186 5.87 7.31 9.54
CA THR A 186 5.51 8.62 8.99
C THR A 186 6.78 9.37 8.60
N GLY A 187 6.66 10.54 7.96
CA GLY A 187 7.81 11.31 7.47
C GLY A 187 8.87 11.69 8.51
N SER A 188 8.55 11.65 9.81
CA SER A 188 9.47 11.98 10.90
C SER A 188 9.58 10.93 12.01
N ARG A 189 8.67 9.94 12.12
CA ARG A 189 8.64 8.98 13.24
C ARG A 189 8.34 7.55 12.81
N VAL A 190 8.87 6.61 13.57
CA VAL A 190 8.53 5.18 13.53
C VAL A 190 7.82 4.81 14.82
N PHE A 191 6.69 4.11 14.70
CA PHE A 191 5.91 3.57 15.80
C PHE A 191 6.03 2.05 15.81
N ALA A 192 6.30 1.46 16.98
CA ALA A 192 6.55 0.04 17.14
C ALA A 192 5.65 -0.56 18.23
N LEU A 193 4.78 -1.49 17.83
CA LEU A 193 3.91 -2.24 18.74
C LEU A 193 4.61 -3.53 19.18
N SER A 194 4.78 -3.71 20.48
CA SER A 194 5.32 -4.94 21.08
C SER A 194 4.25 -6.02 21.27
N ALA A 195 4.69 -7.28 21.35
CA ALA A 195 3.81 -8.42 21.69
C ALA A 195 3.06 -8.19 23.03
N SER A 196 3.65 -7.44 23.95
CA SER A 196 3.04 -7.08 25.25
C SER A 196 1.89 -6.06 25.14
N GLY A 197 1.74 -5.38 23.99
CA GLY A 197 0.77 -4.31 23.80
C GLY A 197 1.25 -2.92 24.27
N LYS A 198 2.55 -2.75 24.56
CA LYS A 198 3.20 -1.44 24.65
C LYS A 198 3.51 -0.91 23.26
N ILE A 199 3.29 0.39 23.04
CA ILE A 199 3.66 1.12 21.81
C ILE A 199 4.86 2.02 22.12
N TYR A 200 5.88 1.97 21.28
CA TYR A 200 7.05 2.83 21.34
C TYR A 200 7.09 3.77 20.13
N VAL A 201 7.69 4.94 20.28
CA VAL A 201 7.93 5.91 19.20
C VAL A 201 9.37 6.42 19.25
N PHE A 202 10.01 6.50 18.10
CA PHE A 202 11.35 7.06 17.92
C PHE A 202 11.45 7.81 16.60
N ALA A 203 12.46 8.67 16.46
CA ALA A 203 12.63 9.49 15.26
C ALA A 203 12.99 8.61 14.05
N ALA A 204 12.48 8.92 12.87
CA ALA A 204 12.78 8.18 11.64
C ALA A 204 14.16 8.54 11.03
N LYS A 205 14.91 9.46 11.65
CA LYS A 205 16.24 9.91 11.20
C LYS A 205 17.29 9.54 12.24
N ALA A 206 18.38 8.88 11.83
CA ALA A 206 19.49 8.49 12.71
C ALA A 206 20.11 9.69 13.47
N GLY A 207 20.18 10.86 12.82
CA GLY A 207 20.67 12.10 13.44
C GLY A 207 19.78 12.64 14.58
N GLN A 208 18.52 12.21 14.65
CA GLN A 208 17.55 12.59 15.69
C GLN A 208 17.30 11.46 16.71
N GLN A 209 18.01 10.33 16.59
CA GLN A 209 17.93 9.19 17.51
C GLN A 209 18.96 9.25 18.64
N LYS A 210 19.84 10.25 18.67
CA LYS A 210 20.85 10.41 19.73
C LYS A 210 20.25 11.18 20.90
N SER A 211 20.27 10.59 22.10
CA SER A 211 19.93 11.27 23.34
C SER A 211 20.71 12.58 23.50
N PRO A 212 20.08 13.70 23.88
CA PRO A 212 20.79 14.95 24.14
C PRO A 212 21.85 14.77 25.23
N VAL A 213 23.02 15.39 25.07
CA VAL A 213 24.12 15.30 26.05
C VAL A 213 23.65 15.89 27.39
N GLY A 214 23.58 15.03 28.41
CA GLY A 214 23.11 15.40 29.75
C GLY A 214 21.60 15.25 29.99
N ALA A 215 20.81 14.79 29.00
CA ALA A 215 19.47 14.32 29.28
C ALA A 215 19.52 12.99 30.05
N PRO A 216 18.69 12.78 31.09
CA PRO A 216 18.53 11.44 31.65
C PRO A 216 17.94 10.52 30.58
N THR A 217 18.54 9.35 30.39
CA THR A 217 17.94 8.31 29.55
C THR A 217 16.53 7.99 30.07
N PRO A 218 15.52 7.83 29.19
CA PRO A 218 14.15 7.56 29.61
C PRO A 218 14.07 6.15 30.23
N SER A 219 14.27 6.07 31.55
CA SER A 219 14.28 4.84 32.33
C SER A 219 12.91 4.19 32.25
N SER A 220 12.78 3.14 31.42
CA SER A 220 11.51 2.48 31.12
C SER A 220 11.03 1.54 32.25
N THR A 221 11.23 1.94 33.50
CA THR A 221 11.13 1.10 34.69
C THR A 221 10.63 1.91 35.89
N PRO A 222 9.49 1.55 36.52
CA PRO A 222 9.16 2.04 37.84
C PRO A 222 10.25 1.68 38.86
N TRP A 223 10.43 2.53 39.86
CA TRP A 223 11.47 2.51 40.91
C TRP A 223 11.49 1.28 41.86
N TRP A 224 10.82 0.19 41.48
CA TRP A 224 10.77 -1.09 42.17
C TRP A 224 10.98 -2.30 41.22
N GLY A 225 11.35 -2.07 39.95
CA GLY A 225 11.73 -3.12 39.00
C GLY A 225 13.17 -3.61 39.18
N THR A 226 13.41 -4.91 39.05
CA THR A 226 14.67 -5.60 39.40
C THR A 226 15.80 -5.45 38.36
N GLY A 227 15.96 -4.27 37.77
CA GLY A 227 16.90 -4.02 36.66
C GLY A 227 18.40 -4.04 37.03
N TRP A 228 18.76 -3.99 38.32
CA TRP A 228 20.17 -3.92 38.75
C TRP A 228 20.91 -5.28 38.82
N PHE A 229 20.21 -6.41 38.67
CA PHE A 229 20.82 -7.75 38.80
C PHE A 229 21.13 -8.43 37.46
N TRP A 230 20.67 -7.87 36.35
CA TRP A 230 20.93 -8.37 35.00
C TRP A 230 21.23 -7.17 34.10
N GLY A 231 22.41 -7.14 33.48
CA GLY A 231 22.82 -6.00 32.66
C GLY A 231 21.96 -5.87 31.40
N GLU A 232 21.01 -4.95 31.40
CA GLU A 232 20.41 -4.45 30.17
C GLU A 232 21.45 -3.58 29.44
N GLU A 233 21.77 -3.91 28.19
CA GLU A 233 22.54 -3.01 27.33
C GLU A 233 21.79 -1.69 27.14
N GLU A 234 22.49 -0.57 27.23
CA GLU A 234 21.88 0.75 27.04
C GLU A 234 21.18 0.84 25.69
N ALA A 235 19.98 1.43 25.67
CA ALA A 235 19.24 1.60 24.42
C ALA A 235 20.01 2.54 23.48
N ALA A 236 20.45 2.02 22.35
CA ALA A 236 21.28 2.74 21.38
C ALA A 236 20.59 3.95 20.70
N ILE A 237 19.30 4.16 20.95
CA ILE A 237 18.51 5.30 20.47
C ILE A 237 17.65 5.90 21.59
N ASP A 238 17.34 7.18 21.46
CA ASP A 238 16.24 7.85 22.17
C ASP A 238 14.88 7.37 21.62
N PHE A 239 13.97 7.04 22.54
CA PHE A 239 12.61 6.58 22.26
C PHE A 239 11.68 6.90 23.43
N ALA A 240 10.41 7.17 23.12
CA ALA A 240 9.35 7.29 24.12
C ALA A 240 8.41 6.07 24.07
N GLN A 241 7.86 5.68 25.23
CA GLN A 241 6.73 4.74 25.28
C GLN A 241 5.43 5.55 25.34
N LEU A 242 4.51 5.32 24.40
CA LEU A 242 3.21 5.97 24.45
C LEU A 242 2.34 5.35 25.56
N THR A 243 1.56 6.19 26.24
CA THR A 243 0.65 5.79 27.31
C THR A 243 -0.80 6.16 27.00
N PRO A 244 -1.80 5.35 27.37
CA PRO A 244 -3.20 5.75 27.23
C PRO A 244 -3.57 6.79 28.29
N LYS A 245 -4.31 7.84 27.91
CA LYS A 245 -4.82 8.88 28.81
C LYS A 245 -5.82 8.29 29.82
N GLU A 246 -6.74 7.49 29.30
CA GLU A 246 -7.72 6.73 30.06
C GLU A 246 -7.14 5.39 30.49
N ALA A 247 -7.32 5.02 31.76
CA ALA A 247 -6.87 3.74 32.29
C ALA A 247 -7.43 2.54 31.50
N PHE A 248 -6.64 1.48 31.46
CA PHE A 248 -7.01 0.18 30.90
C PHE A 248 -7.81 -0.65 31.92
N GLY A 249 -8.79 -1.40 31.40
CA GLY A 249 -9.48 -2.46 32.12
C GLY A 249 -8.57 -3.67 32.39
N TRP A 250 -9.12 -4.66 33.10
CA TRP A 250 -8.37 -5.86 33.50
C TRP A 250 -7.85 -6.63 32.26
N LYS A 251 -6.51 -6.71 32.15
CA LYS A 251 -5.78 -7.31 31.02
C LYS A 251 -6.01 -6.65 29.64
N GLU A 252 -6.60 -5.46 29.60
CA GLU A 252 -6.65 -4.66 28.37
C GLU A 252 -5.24 -4.22 27.96
N ARG A 253 -4.95 -4.30 26.65
CA ARG A 253 -3.66 -3.92 26.03
C ARG A 253 -3.88 -3.51 24.57
N PHE A 254 -2.95 -2.75 23.98
CA PHE A 254 -2.99 -2.51 22.53
C PHE A 254 -2.70 -3.80 21.75
N VAL A 255 -3.42 -3.99 20.63
CA VAL A 255 -3.31 -5.15 19.73
C VAL A 255 -3.12 -4.78 18.26
N SER A 256 -3.45 -3.54 17.87
CA SER A 256 -3.13 -3.02 16.54
C SER A 256 -2.82 -1.51 16.58
N ILE A 257 -2.07 -1.05 15.58
CA ILE A 257 -1.77 0.35 15.30
C ILE A 257 -1.87 0.61 13.80
N ALA A 258 -2.34 1.80 13.40
CA ALA A 258 -2.42 2.24 12.01
C ALA A 258 -2.07 3.74 11.92
N ALA A 259 -1.12 4.14 11.08
CA ALA A 259 -0.71 5.54 10.94
C ALA A 259 -1.13 6.13 9.58
N GLY A 260 -1.66 7.35 9.62
CA GLY A 260 -1.67 8.24 8.46
C GLY A 260 -0.41 9.11 8.44
N ARG A 261 -0.43 10.18 7.64
CA ARG A 261 0.71 11.11 7.50
C ARG A 261 1.07 11.82 8.81
N ASP A 262 0.04 12.27 9.53
CA ASP A 262 0.15 13.17 10.68
C ASP A 262 -0.59 12.66 11.94
N HIS A 263 -1.19 11.47 11.90
CA HIS A 263 -1.96 10.89 13.00
C HIS A 263 -1.70 9.38 13.13
N LEU A 264 -1.84 8.84 14.33
CA LEU A 264 -1.79 7.40 14.61
C LEU A 264 -3.09 6.97 15.31
N LEU A 265 -3.67 5.86 14.87
CA LEU A 265 -4.75 5.14 15.55
C LEU A 265 -4.18 3.93 16.29
N ALA A 266 -4.75 3.60 17.45
CA ALA A 266 -4.45 2.37 18.18
C ALA A 266 -5.74 1.66 18.65
N LEU A 267 -5.73 0.34 18.61
CA LEU A 267 -6.85 -0.53 18.99
C LEU A 267 -6.44 -1.43 20.16
N THR A 268 -7.33 -1.61 21.12
CA THR A 268 -7.14 -2.47 22.29
C THR A 268 -7.80 -3.83 22.16
N SER A 269 -7.38 -4.79 22.99
CA SER A 269 -7.96 -6.15 23.07
C SER A 269 -9.42 -6.20 23.54
N THR A 270 -10.01 -5.06 23.91
CA THR A 270 -11.41 -4.90 24.33
C THR A 270 -12.17 -3.92 23.43
N GLY A 271 -11.68 -3.71 22.20
CA GLY A 271 -12.34 -2.92 21.16
C GLY A 271 -12.36 -1.41 21.37
N ARG A 272 -11.67 -0.87 22.39
CA ARG A 272 -11.54 0.57 22.61
C ARG A 272 -10.50 1.16 21.66
N THR A 273 -10.85 2.28 21.02
CA THR A 273 -10.04 2.96 20.00
C THR A 273 -9.46 4.27 20.51
N TYR A 274 -8.17 4.48 20.26
CA TYR A 274 -7.42 5.66 20.65
C TYR A 274 -6.80 6.34 19.42
N ALA A 275 -6.57 7.65 19.48
CA ALA A 275 -5.73 8.36 18.53
C ALA A 275 -4.59 9.13 19.23
N HIS A 276 -3.48 9.30 18.53
CA HIS A 276 -2.31 10.07 18.95
C HIS A 276 -2.02 11.20 17.95
N PRO A 277 -1.88 12.45 18.43
CA PRO A 277 -1.50 13.58 17.60
C PRO A 277 0.00 13.57 17.34
N ILE A 278 0.43 13.26 16.11
CA ILE A 278 1.86 13.20 15.80
C ILE A 278 2.46 14.61 15.79
N ASN A 279 1.83 15.55 15.08
CA ASN A 279 2.33 16.92 14.90
C ASN A 279 1.16 17.93 14.84
N LYS A 280 1.41 19.22 14.58
CA LYS A 280 0.35 20.25 14.52
C LYS A 280 -0.67 20.04 13.39
N ASN A 281 -0.33 19.29 12.34
CA ASN A 281 -1.24 18.92 11.26
C ASN A 281 -2.12 17.70 11.60
N ALA A 282 -1.94 17.07 12.77
CA ALA A 282 -2.61 15.82 13.14
C ALA A 282 -4.14 15.84 13.08
N ASN A 283 -4.76 17.01 13.23
CA ASN A 283 -6.22 17.16 13.12
C ASN A 283 -6.66 18.11 11.99
N SER A 284 -5.78 18.40 11.04
CA SER A 284 -6.02 19.37 9.94
C SER A 284 -7.30 19.12 9.15
N HIS A 285 -7.81 17.89 9.13
CA HIS A 285 -9.02 17.45 8.44
C HIS A 285 -10.03 16.77 9.40
N GLY A 286 -9.81 16.86 10.72
CA GLY A 286 -10.64 16.21 11.75
C GLY A 286 -10.28 14.75 12.05
N GLN A 287 -9.15 14.25 11.54
CA GLN A 287 -8.79 12.83 11.56
C GLN A 287 -8.45 12.25 12.95
N LEU A 288 -8.37 13.06 14.02
CA LEU A 288 -8.30 12.51 15.39
C LEU A 288 -9.67 12.06 15.94
N GLY A 289 -10.78 12.53 15.36
CA GLY A 289 -12.13 12.33 15.91
C GLY A 289 -12.43 13.15 17.19
N PHE A 290 -11.46 13.94 17.65
CA PHE A 290 -11.57 14.95 18.71
C PHE A 290 -10.75 16.19 18.31
N ARG A 291 -10.83 17.29 19.08
CA ARG A 291 -10.05 18.52 18.83
C ARG A 291 -9.15 18.93 19.99
N LYS A 292 -9.59 18.67 21.23
CA LYS A 292 -8.92 19.06 22.47
C LYS A 292 -8.19 17.88 23.08
N PHE A 293 -6.95 18.10 23.51
CA PHE A 293 -6.08 17.13 24.20
C PHE A 293 -5.02 17.88 25.01
N ASP A 294 -4.14 17.17 25.74
CA ASP A 294 -3.11 17.79 26.56
C ASP A 294 -1.73 17.13 26.40
N ILE A 295 -0.70 17.95 26.16
CA ILE A 295 0.68 17.52 25.88
C ILE A 295 1.63 17.86 27.04
N PRO A 296 2.82 17.23 27.13
CA PRO A 296 3.87 17.71 28.03
C PRO A 296 4.23 19.17 27.73
N ILE A 297 4.50 19.98 28.76
CA ILE A 297 5.03 21.33 28.53
C ILE A 297 6.51 21.23 28.11
N PRO A 298 6.97 21.92 27.06
CA PRO A 298 8.37 21.95 26.68
C PRO A 298 9.27 22.47 27.80
N SER A 299 10.44 21.84 27.98
CA SER A 299 11.38 22.08 29.10
C SER A 299 11.98 23.49 29.18
N SER A 300 11.59 24.42 28.31
CA SER A 300 11.99 25.83 28.31
C SER A 300 11.21 26.71 29.30
N SER A 301 10.08 26.23 29.86
CA SER A 301 9.30 26.98 30.85
C SER A 301 9.83 26.81 32.28
N THR A 302 10.75 27.66 32.70
CA THR A 302 11.46 27.64 34.00
C THR A 302 10.62 27.90 35.26
N VAL A 303 9.29 27.81 35.19
CA VAL A 303 8.37 28.32 36.24
C VAL A 303 7.32 27.27 36.70
N MET A 304 7.20 26.10 36.06
CA MET A 304 6.14 25.13 36.37
C MET A 304 6.66 23.74 36.77
N SER A 305 5.85 23.02 37.56
CA SER A 305 6.15 21.67 38.05
C SER A 305 6.36 20.66 36.90
N PRO A 306 7.27 19.67 37.03
CA PRO A 306 7.53 18.65 36.00
C PRO A 306 6.31 17.82 35.53
N SER A 307 5.19 17.86 36.27
CA SER A 307 3.94 17.17 35.91
C SER A 307 2.90 18.07 35.23
N SER A 308 3.22 19.34 34.96
CA SER A 308 2.32 20.27 34.27
C SER A 308 2.20 19.93 32.77
N ARG A 309 0.99 20.11 32.21
CA ARG A 309 0.64 19.73 30.83
C ARG A 309 -0.12 20.86 30.16
N LEU A 310 0.19 21.13 28.89
CA LEU A 310 -0.43 22.19 28.11
C LEU A 310 -1.70 21.66 27.43
N ALA A 311 -2.84 22.29 27.70
CA ALA A 311 -4.07 22.05 26.95
C ALA A 311 -3.94 22.63 25.53
N VAL A 312 -4.24 21.81 24.52
CA VAL A 312 -4.11 22.12 23.10
C VAL A 312 -5.45 21.88 22.40
N GLU A 313 -5.83 22.76 21.48
CA GLU A 313 -6.94 22.53 20.54
C GLU A 313 -6.46 22.63 19.09
N LEU A 314 -6.54 21.53 18.34
CA LEU A 314 -6.30 21.51 16.90
C LEU A 314 -7.65 21.55 16.16
N VAL A 315 -8.03 22.73 15.67
CA VAL A 315 -9.25 22.94 14.86
C VAL A 315 -8.99 22.52 13.39
N PRO A 316 -9.86 21.70 12.77
CA PRO A 316 -9.74 21.35 11.36
C PRO A 316 -9.89 22.57 10.43
N LYS A 317 -9.15 22.60 9.31
CA LYS A 317 -9.01 23.80 8.46
C LYS A 317 -10.35 24.29 7.89
N SER A 318 -11.20 23.37 7.46
CA SER A 318 -12.57 23.59 6.98
C SER A 318 -13.54 24.20 7.99
N ILE A 319 -13.20 24.16 9.29
CA ILE A 319 -13.99 24.75 10.37
C ILE A 319 -13.41 26.11 10.78
N ALA A 320 -12.09 26.28 10.64
CA ALA A 320 -11.40 27.56 10.84
C ALA A 320 -11.71 28.56 9.72
N ASP A 321 -11.78 28.11 8.46
CA ASP A 321 -12.26 28.88 7.31
C ASP A 321 -13.18 28.01 6.42
N PRO A 322 -14.50 28.01 6.68
CA PRO A 322 -15.49 27.33 5.83
C PRO A 322 -15.55 27.86 4.39
N PHE A 323 -15.00 29.04 4.14
CA PHE A 323 -14.97 29.70 2.82
C PHE A 323 -13.59 29.61 2.15
N ALA A 324 -12.67 28.77 2.66
CA ALA A 324 -11.33 28.56 2.11
C ALA A 324 -11.34 28.21 0.62
N ASN A 325 -12.32 27.40 0.19
CA ASN A 325 -12.50 26.94 -1.19
C ASN A 325 -13.52 27.78 -2.00
N SER A 326 -13.99 28.91 -1.46
CA SER A 326 -14.92 29.83 -2.15
C SER A 326 -14.20 30.76 -3.13
N THR A 327 -14.89 31.21 -4.17
CA THR A 327 -14.32 32.18 -5.13
C THR A 327 -14.08 33.55 -4.44
N PRO A 328 -13.12 34.36 -4.91
CA PRO A 328 -12.87 35.69 -4.33
C PRO A 328 -14.11 36.60 -4.34
N PHE A 329 -14.98 36.47 -5.33
CA PHE A 329 -16.25 37.22 -5.43
C PHE A 329 -17.24 36.86 -4.30
N SER A 330 -17.20 35.63 -3.77
CA SER A 330 -18.00 35.22 -2.62
C SER A 330 -17.38 35.60 -1.27
N ARG A 331 -16.09 35.95 -1.23
CA ARG A 331 -15.36 36.37 -0.02
C ARG A 331 -15.44 37.88 0.17
N ALA A 332 -16.66 38.40 0.30
CA ALA A 332 -16.89 39.80 0.67
C ALA A 332 -16.51 40.04 2.13
N ASP A 333 -15.45 40.81 2.36
CA ASP A 333 -14.98 41.38 3.65
C ASP A 333 -15.27 40.56 4.92
N THR A 334 -14.79 39.31 4.96
CA THR A 334 -14.58 38.61 6.24
C THR A 334 -13.57 39.41 7.06
N PRO A 335 -13.91 39.91 8.26
CA PRO A 335 -12.94 40.58 9.13
C PRO A 335 -11.76 39.67 9.42
N SER A 336 -10.55 40.24 9.48
CA SER A 336 -9.37 39.50 9.93
C SER A 336 -9.64 38.92 11.32
N ALA A 337 -9.65 37.59 11.43
CA ALA A 337 -9.77 36.93 12.72
C ALA A 337 -8.58 37.36 13.59
N GLY A 338 -8.86 37.94 14.76
CA GLY A 338 -7.83 38.36 15.70
C GLY A 338 -6.97 37.18 16.19
N PRO A 339 -5.85 37.45 16.90
CA PRO A 339 -5.03 36.39 17.47
C PRO A 339 -5.90 35.49 18.37
N THR A 340 -5.92 34.20 18.06
CA THR A 340 -6.66 33.19 18.82
C THR A 340 -5.66 32.30 19.58
N VAL A 341 -6.06 31.09 19.97
CA VAL A 341 -5.18 30.10 20.63
C VAL A 341 -3.98 29.68 19.75
N SER A 342 -3.97 30.13 18.48
CA SER A 342 -2.88 30.00 17.50
C SER A 342 -1.49 30.32 18.02
N ASP A 343 -1.34 31.32 18.88
CA ASP A 343 -0.03 31.94 19.10
C ASP A 343 0.85 31.07 20.02
N ASN A 344 0.23 30.41 21.01
CA ASN A 344 0.87 29.37 21.82
C ASN A 344 1.21 28.13 20.96
N LEU A 345 0.36 27.78 19.99
CA LEU A 345 0.58 26.66 19.07
C LEU A 345 1.75 26.89 18.11
N GLN A 346 2.02 28.13 17.71
CA GLN A 346 3.14 28.45 16.83
C GLN A 346 4.49 28.12 17.48
N GLN A 347 4.67 28.45 18.76
CA GLN A 347 5.96 28.34 19.47
C GLN A 347 6.39 26.92 19.87
N LEU A 348 5.47 25.94 19.87
CA LEU A 348 5.79 24.55 20.20
C LEU A 348 6.69 23.90 19.14
N ASP A 349 7.69 23.10 19.53
CA ASP A 349 8.32 22.14 18.62
C ASP A 349 7.43 20.89 18.50
N ASP A 350 7.07 20.51 17.27
CA ASP A 350 6.32 19.30 16.94
C ASP A 350 7.14 18.24 16.18
N GLN A 351 8.44 18.50 15.95
CA GLN A 351 9.34 17.56 15.29
C GLN A 351 9.87 16.52 16.27
N ASN A 352 10.14 16.92 17.52
CA ASN A 352 10.55 16.02 18.60
C ASN A 352 9.50 14.92 18.87
N ILE A 353 9.95 13.70 19.20
CA ILE A 353 9.08 12.58 19.59
C ILE A 353 8.25 12.87 20.85
N GLY A 354 8.75 13.74 21.75
CA GLY A 354 8.09 14.17 22.97
C GLY A 354 6.91 15.14 22.79
N PHE A 355 6.57 15.56 21.56
CA PHE A 355 5.40 16.43 21.29
C PHE A 355 4.08 15.87 21.85
N SER A 356 3.94 14.53 21.87
CA SER A 356 2.90 13.86 22.64
C SER A 356 3.39 12.48 23.08
N ASP A 357 3.34 12.24 24.37
CA ASP A 357 3.57 10.97 25.07
C ASP A 357 2.28 10.12 25.19
N THR A 358 1.13 10.67 24.76
CA THR A 358 -0.20 10.21 25.17
C THR A 358 -1.10 9.84 23.98
N LEU A 359 -1.80 8.72 24.13
CA LEU A 359 -2.89 8.22 23.29
C LEU A 359 -4.23 8.56 23.96
N PHE A 360 -5.18 9.15 23.24
CA PHE A 360 -6.46 9.61 23.78
C PHE A 360 -7.62 8.79 23.21
N GLU A 361 -8.53 8.29 24.06
CA GLU A 361 -9.69 7.51 23.63
C GLU A 361 -10.66 8.36 22.79
N ILE A 362 -11.04 7.85 21.62
CA ILE A 362 -11.96 8.52 20.69
C ILE A 362 -13.37 8.42 21.26
N GLN A 363 -13.79 9.42 22.06
CA GLN A 363 -15.04 9.37 22.83
C GLN A 363 -16.30 9.14 21.98
N ALA A 364 -16.29 9.50 20.69
CA ALA A 364 -17.38 9.23 19.74
C ALA A 364 -17.56 7.73 19.38
N LEU A 365 -16.58 6.87 19.71
CA LEU A 365 -16.63 5.41 19.54
C LEU A 365 -16.82 4.67 20.88
N LYS A 366 -17.01 5.39 21.99
CA LYS A 366 -17.10 4.80 23.32
C LYS A 366 -18.34 3.91 23.46
N GLY A 367 -18.12 2.65 23.84
CA GLY A 367 -19.18 1.63 23.90
C GLY A 367 -19.47 0.94 22.55
N ILE A 368 -18.79 1.32 21.47
CA ILE A 368 -18.78 0.56 20.21
C ILE A 368 -17.60 -0.42 20.25
N ASN A 369 -17.87 -1.72 20.10
CA ASN A 369 -16.82 -2.72 20.02
C ASN A 369 -16.22 -2.74 18.59
N VAL A 370 -14.92 -2.45 18.50
CA VAL A 370 -14.16 -2.34 17.23
C VAL A 370 -13.22 -3.52 17.07
N SER A 371 -13.31 -4.21 15.93
CA SER A 371 -12.47 -5.36 15.59
C SER A 371 -11.20 -4.95 14.82
N GLN A 372 -11.26 -3.85 14.06
CA GLN A 372 -10.16 -3.41 13.20
C GLN A 372 -10.11 -1.87 13.04
N ILE A 373 -8.90 -1.35 12.86
CA ILE A 373 -8.60 0.05 12.54
C ILE A 373 -7.84 0.12 11.20
N ALA A 374 -8.07 1.18 10.43
CA ALA A 374 -7.26 1.53 9.26
C ALA A 374 -7.09 3.04 9.14
N ALA A 375 -5.99 3.49 8.54
CA ALA A 375 -5.68 4.90 8.35
C ALA A 375 -5.33 5.18 6.88
N GLY A 376 -6.01 6.15 6.28
CA GLY A 376 -5.54 6.82 5.06
C GLY A 376 -4.50 7.87 5.41
N GLY A 377 -3.98 8.57 4.41
CA GLY A 377 -3.00 9.64 4.61
C GLY A 377 -3.51 10.75 5.54
N ARG A 378 -4.81 11.08 5.45
CA ARG A 378 -5.46 12.16 6.22
C ARG A 378 -6.88 11.80 6.70
N SER A 379 -7.20 10.51 6.71
CA SER A 379 -8.51 9.96 7.08
C SER A 379 -8.35 8.64 7.83
N SER A 380 -9.41 8.21 8.49
CA SER A 380 -9.37 7.25 9.58
C SER A 380 -10.63 6.38 9.56
N TYR A 381 -10.50 5.09 9.83
CA TYR A 381 -11.57 4.10 9.65
C TYR A 381 -11.56 3.05 10.77
N VAL A 382 -12.75 2.57 11.12
CA VAL A 382 -12.96 1.45 12.03
C VAL A 382 -13.98 0.46 11.48
N LEU A 383 -13.79 -0.81 11.79
CA LEU A 383 -14.76 -1.88 11.58
C LEU A 383 -15.24 -2.38 12.95
N THR A 384 -16.55 -2.51 13.11
CA THR A 384 -17.14 -3.07 14.33
C THR A 384 -17.29 -4.60 14.23
N ASP A 385 -17.33 -5.29 15.37
CA ASP A 385 -17.69 -6.71 15.47
C ASP A 385 -19.08 -7.02 14.86
N SER A 386 -19.95 -6.02 14.74
CA SER A 386 -21.26 -6.10 14.07
C SER A 386 -21.21 -5.92 12.55
N GLY A 387 -20.02 -5.81 11.95
CA GLY A 387 -19.83 -5.70 10.50
C GLY A 387 -20.14 -4.32 9.92
N ARG A 388 -20.13 -3.26 10.73
CA ARG A 388 -20.35 -1.87 10.30
C ARG A 388 -19.01 -1.16 10.16
N ALA A 389 -18.80 -0.49 9.03
CA ALA A 389 -17.64 0.38 8.83
C ALA A 389 -18.00 1.84 9.16
N LEU A 390 -17.15 2.53 9.91
CA LEU A 390 -17.23 3.97 10.15
C LEU A 390 -15.94 4.64 9.66
N GLY A 391 -16.05 5.89 9.18
CA GLY A 391 -14.90 6.67 8.74
C GLY A 391 -15.02 8.17 9.06
N TRP A 392 -13.87 8.84 9.11
CA TRP A 392 -13.75 10.29 9.33
C TRP A 392 -12.40 10.83 8.79
N GLY A 393 -12.17 12.13 8.93
CA GLY A 393 -11.04 12.88 8.38
C GLY A 393 -11.31 13.50 7.00
N ALA A 394 -10.27 13.61 6.18
CA ALA A 394 -10.32 14.20 4.85
C ALA A 394 -11.27 13.45 3.88
N ASN A 395 -12.03 14.20 3.08
CA ASN A 395 -13.10 13.69 2.21
C ASN A 395 -13.21 14.43 0.85
N GLU A 396 -12.21 15.21 0.43
CA GLU A 396 -12.25 16.04 -0.79
C GLU A 396 -12.30 15.21 -2.09
N PHE A 397 -11.82 13.97 -2.02
CA PHE A 397 -11.94 12.97 -3.09
C PHE A 397 -13.10 11.99 -2.84
N GLY A 398 -13.93 12.23 -1.82
CA GLY A 398 -14.98 11.33 -1.35
C GLY A 398 -14.45 10.09 -0.61
N GLN A 399 -13.20 10.12 -0.14
CA GLN A 399 -12.50 8.93 0.38
C GLN A 399 -13.13 8.33 1.64
N VAL A 400 -13.97 9.07 2.39
CA VAL A 400 -14.72 8.53 3.55
C VAL A 400 -15.90 7.64 3.10
N GLY A 401 -16.32 7.68 1.83
CA GLY A 401 -17.34 6.77 1.30
C GLY A 401 -18.80 7.10 1.66
N LEU A 402 -19.07 8.31 2.17
CA LEU A 402 -20.41 8.73 2.61
C LEU A 402 -21.40 9.07 1.48
N GLY A 403 -20.96 8.97 0.23
CA GLY A 403 -21.75 9.15 -0.99
C GLY A 403 -21.59 10.50 -1.68
N SER A 404 -21.93 10.55 -2.97
CA SER A 404 -21.77 11.72 -3.85
C SER A 404 -22.49 13.00 -3.41
N ASN A 405 -23.47 12.89 -2.50
CA ASN A 405 -24.25 14.02 -2.02
C ASN A 405 -23.60 14.70 -0.80
N VAL A 406 -22.49 14.17 -0.28
CA VAL A 406 -21.73 14.75 0.83
C VAL A 406 -20.60 15.60 0.26
N THR A 407 -20.84 16.91 0.17
CA THR A 407 -19.90 17.91 -0.37
C THR A 407 -18.93 18.48 0.67
N LEU A 408 -18.88 17.90 1.87
CA LEU A 408 -17.95 18.32 2.92
C LEU A 408 -16.55 17.75 2.66
N ASP A 409 -15.56 18.64 2.52
CA ASP A 409 -14.13 18.29 2.37
C ASP A 409 -13.55 17.56 3.59
N THR A 410 -14.25 17.59 4.73
CA THR A 410 -13.83 16.95 5.99
C THR A 410 -15.02 16.41 6.77
N ILE A 411 -14.88 15.21 7.32
CA ILE A 411 -15.83 14.58 8.23
C ILE A 411 -15.17 14.53 9.61
N THR A 412 -15.62 15.32 10.58
CA THR A 412 -14.86 15.52 11.84
C THR A 412 -15.30 14.65 13.01
N VAL A 413 -16.22 13.70 12.77
CA VAL A 413 -16.68 12.68 13.71
C VAL A 413 -16.83 11.32 13.00
N PRO A 414 -16.53 10.19 13.66
CA PRO A 414 -16.73 8.85 13.09
C PRO A 414 -18.17 8.65 12.57
N THR A 415 -18.32 8.47 11.25
CA THR A 415 -19.61 8.42 10.55
C THR A 415 -19.78 7.10 9.82
N GLU A 416 -20.98 6.49 9.87
CA GLU A 416 -21.23 5.17 9.26
C GLU A 416 -21.21 5.21 7.73
N ILE A 417 -20.45 4.27 7.15
CA ILE A 417 -20.28 4.05 5.73
C ILE A 417 -21.29 3.00 5.29
N VAL A 418 -22.43 3.45 4.75
CA VAL A 418 -23.58 2.58 4.43
C VAL A 418 -23.34 1.78 3.15
N LEU A 419 -22.60 0.68 3.25
CA LEU A 419 -22.20 -0.18 2.13
C LEU A 419 -23.39 -0.88 1.42
N SER A 420 -24.59 -0.85 1.99
CA SER A 420 -25.83 -1.43 1.44
C SER A 420 -26.58 -0.55 0.44
N ARG A 421 -26.26 0.75 0.30
CA ARG A 421 -27.07 1.73 -0.48
C ARG A 421 -27.45 1.31 -1.91
N ASN A 422 -26.56 0.59 -2.59
CA ASN A 422 -26.72 0.20 -4.00
C ASN A 422 -27.00 -1.31 -4.18
N VAL A 423 -27.56 -1.97 -3.16
CA VAL A 423 -27.78 -3.42 -3.11
C VAL A 423 -29.26 -3.73 -2.81
N PRO A 424 -29.87 -4.76 -3.43
CA PRO A 424 -31.26 -5.13 -3.14
C PRO A 424 -31.51 -5.39 -1.66
N GLY A 425 -32.61 -4.85 -1.11
CA GLY A 425 -32.96 -4.96 0.31
C GLY A 425 -33.26 -6.37 0.82
N SER A 426 -33.27 -7.39 -0.06
CA SER A 426 -33.31 -8.81 0.29
C SER A 426 -31.94 -9.38 0.71
N LEU A 427 -30.84 -8.66 0.48
CA LEU A 427 -29.49 -9.06 0.86
C LEU A 427 -29.04 -8.32 2.11
N ARG A 428 -28.69 -9.08 3.15
CA ARG A 428 -27.88 -8.58 4.27
C ARG A 428 -26.50 -8.18 3.74
N THR A 429 -25.91 -7.18 4.37
CA THR A 429 -24.55 -6.73 4.12
C THR A 429 -23.76 -6.80 5.43
N SER A 430 -22.54 -7.32 5.39
CA SER A 430 -21.57 -7.24 6.49
C SER A 430 -20.21 -6.85 5.93
N CYS A 431 -19.57 -5.83 6.50
CA CYS A 431 -18.17 -5.59 6.22
C CYS A 431 -17.31 -6.63 6.96
N LEU A 432 -16.25 -7.12 6.32
CA LEU A 432 -15.36 -8.18 6.82
C LEU A 432 -13.93 -7.68 7.10
N ASP A 433 -13.44 -6.74 6.30
CA ASP A 433 -12.08 -6.20 6.35
C ASP A 433 -12.07 -4.76 5.79
N ILE A 434 -11.16 -3.94 6.31
CA ILE A 434 -10.97 -2.53 5.90
C ILE A 434 -9.50 -2.22 5.63
N ALA A 435 -9.23 -1.60 4.48
CA ALA A 435 -7.90 -1.13 4.11
C ALA A 435 -7.94 0.31 3.60
N ALA A 436 -6.90 1.09 3.87
CA ALA A 436 -6.79 2.46 3.42
C ALA A 436 -5.33 2.81 3.10
N GLY A 437 -5.12 3.80 2.23
CA GLY A 437 -3.79 4.25 1.84
C GLY A 437 -3.85 5.53 1.01
N GLY A 438 -3.15 6.57 1.44
CA GLY A 438 -3.19 7.87 0.77
C GLY A 438 -4.60 8.46 0.81
N ASP A 439 -5.17 8.77 -0.35
CA ASP A 439 -6.54 9.25 -0.49
C ASP A 439 -7.48 8.17 -1.10
N LEU A 440 -7.19 6.88 -0.85
CA LEU A 440 -8.04 5.73 -1.16
C LEU A 440 -8.49 5.01 0.12
N ALA A 441 -9.72 4.47 0.09
CA ALA A 441 -10.24 3.54 1.08
C ALA A 441 -10.91 2.32 0.40
N CYS A 442 -10.92 1.20 1.11
CA CYS A 442 -11.38 -0.09 0.63
C CYS A 442 -12.12 -0.86 1.74
N PHE A 443 -13.21 -1.54 1.35
CA PHE A 443 -14.08 -2.32 2.24
C PHE A 443 -14.38 -3.66 1.59
N VAL A 444 -14.04 -4.75 2.26
CA VAL A 444 -14.50 -6.10 1.90
C VAL A 444 -15.91 -6.28 2.48
N ALA A 445 -16.90 -6.61 1.65
CA ALA A 445 -18.30 -6.70 2.05
C ALA A 445 -18.95 -8.02 1.62
N GLU A 446 -19.29 -8.86 2.58
CA GLU A 446 -20.16 -10.02 2.34
C GLU A 446 -21.59 -9.54 2.04
N ARG A 447 -22.20 -10.17 1.05
CA ARG A 447 -23.63 -10.11 0.75
C ARG A 447 -24.22 -11.50 0.90
N SER A 448 -25.27 -11.64 1.70
CA SER A 448 -25.92 -12.91 2.02
C SER A 448 -27.42 -12.73 2.24
N GLY A 449 -28.25 -13.70 1.81
CA GLY A 449 -29.71 -13.66 1.98
C GLY A 449 -30.51 -13.81 0.69
N GLY A 450 -31.84 -13.82 0.82
CA GLY A 450 -32.76 -14.19 -0.26
C GLY A 450 -32.47 -15.60 -0.81
N ASN A 451 -32.81 -15.83 -2.08
CA ASN A 451 -32.54 -17.10 -2.76
C ASN A 451 -31.14 -17.11 -3.43
N THR A 452 -30.20 -16.29 -2.95
CA THR A 452 -28.86 -16.15 -3.54
C THR A 452 -27.81 -16.60 -2.54
N ALA A 453 -26.93 -17.52 -2.97
CA ALA A 453 -25.76 -17.92 -2.18
C ALA A 453 -24.92 -16.68 -1.81
N ALA A 454 -24.10 -16.78 -0.75
CA ALA A 454 -23.24 -15.68 -0.33
C ALA A 454 -22.25 -15.26 -1.44
N PHE A 455 -21.80 -14.01 -1.41
CA PHE A 455 -20.66 -13.54 -2.21
C PHE A 455 -19.98 -12.36 -1.53
N VAL A 456 -18.71 -12.13 -1.88
CA VAL A 456 -17.90 -11.03 -1.33
C VAL A 456 -17.64 -9.99 -2.41
N ASP A 457 -17.96 -8.74 -2.12
CA ASP A 457 -17.62 -7.59 -2.95
C ASP A 457 -16.42 -6.84 -2.35
N LEU A 458 -15.47 -6.46 -3.20
CA LEU A 458 -14.43 -5.50 -2.86
C LEU A 458 -14.91 -4.12 -3.28
N LEU A 459 -15.05 -3.19 -2.34
CA LEU A 459 -15.57 -1.85 -2.58
C LEU A 459 -14.47 -0.80 -2.38
N MET A 460 -14.38 0.20 -3.26
CA MET A 460 -13.41 1.29 -3.11
C MET A 460 -14.01 2.68 -3.38
N CYS A 461 -13.47 3.69 -2.66
CA CYS A 461 -13.78 5.11 -2.80
C CYS A 461 -12.53 5.99 -2.64
N GLY A 462 -12.64 7.27 -3.01
CA GLY A 462 -11.54 8.23 -2.96
C GLY A 462 -10.95 8.60 -4.33
N ASN A 463 -9.66 8.94 -4.37
CA ASN A 463 -9.00 9.47 -5.56
C ASN A 463 -8.72 8.38 -6.61
N GLY A 464 -9.51 8.38 -7.69
CA GLY A 464 -9.40 7.45 -8.80
C GLY A 464 -8.51 7.90 -9.96
N GLN A 465 -7.82 9.04 -9.89
CA GLN A 465 -7.11 9.66 -11.02
C GLN A 465 -6.06 8.74 -11.66
N TRP A 466 -5.50 7.83 -10.86
CA TRP A 466 -4.45 6.90 -11.27
C TRP A 466 -4.96 5.46 -11.42
N GLY A 467 -6.27 5.24 -11.38
CA GLY A 467 -6.90 3.93 -11.58
C GLY A 467 -7.02 3.07 -10.32
N GLY A 468 -6.58 3.58 -9.15
CA GLY A 468 -6.53 2.83 -7.88
C GLY A 468 -7.88 2.30 -7.37
N LEU A 469 -9.01 2.77 -7.90
CA LEU A 469 -10.35 2.23 -7.63
C LEU A 469 -10.66 0.90 -8.36
N GLY A 470 -9.83 0.50 -9.33
CA GLY A 470 -9.94 -0.79 -10.04
C GLY A 470 -11.28 -1.04 -10.75
N ASN A 471 -12.02 0.00 -11.12
CA ASN A 471 -13.37 -0.05 -11.69
C ASN A 471 -13.44 0.16 -13.22
N ASN A 472 -12.29 0.15 -13.90
CA ASN A 472 -12.06 0.54 -15.30
C ASN A 472 -12.36 2.02 -15.61
N VAL A 473 -12.15 2.92 -14.65
CA VAL A 473 -12.32 4.38 -14.83
C VAL A 473 -11.19 5.14 -14.11
N PHE A 474 -10.68 6.19 -14.74
CA PHE A 474 -9.76 7.16 -14.12
C PHE A 474 -10.56 8.40 -13.66
N SER A 475 -11.24 8.29 -12.52
CA SER A 475 -12.18 9.31 -12.00
C SER A 475 -11.50 10.23 -10.97
N ASN A 476 -11.75 11.55 -11.01
CA ASN A 476 -11.08 12.50 -10.10
C ASN A 476 -11.34 12.21 -8.62
N ALA A 477 -12.60 11.93 -8.29
CA ALA A 477 -13.10 11.67 -6.94
C ALA A 477 -14.23 10.64 -7.03
N GLN A 478 -14.43 9.85 -5.97
CA GLN A 478 -15.45 8.81 -5.93
C GLN A 478 -16.02 8.68 -4.52
N GLY A 479 -17.10 9.42 -4.21
CA GLY A 479 -17.73 9.45 -2.90
C GLY A 479 -18.62 8.25 -2.54
N ASN A 480 -19.14 7.51 -3.52
CA ASN A 480 -19.87 6.26 -3.28
C ASN A 480 -18.89 5.07 -3.41
N PRO A 481 -18.76 4.16 -2.42
CA PRO A 481 -17.96 2.95 -2.59
C PRO A 481 -18.46 2.10 -3.78
N LEU A 482 -17.57 1.84 -4.74
CA LEU A 482 -17.89 1.08 -5.97
C LEU A 482 -17.21 -0.29 -5.97
N ARG A 483 -17.88 -1.29 -6.55
CA ARG A 483 -17.30 -2.62 -6.79
C ARG A 483 -16.06 -2.53 -7.68
N VAL A 484 -14.96 -3.08 -7.18
CA VAL A 484 -13.72 -3.29 -7.94
C VAL A 484 -13.96 -4.42 -8.95
N LYS A 485 -13.63 -4.20 -10.22
CA LYS A 485 -13.91 -5.16 -11.30
C LYS A 485 -13.01 -6.38 -11.21
N ASN A 486 -13.48 -7.48 -11.79
CA ASN A 486 -12.80 -8.78 -11.89
C ASN A 486 -12.47 -9.47 -10.54
N VAL A 487 -12.70 -8.82 -9.40
CA VAL A 487 -12.44 -9.36 -8.05
C VAL A 487 -13.68 -9.37 -7.13
N SER A 488 -14.73 -8.60 -7.45
CA SER A 488 -15.97 -8.55 -6.66
C SER A 488 -17.02 -9.54 -7.15
N GLY A 489 -17.47 -10.43 -6.27
CA GLY A 489 -18.45 -11.48 -6.56
C GLY A 489 -17.83 -12.76 -7.12
N LEU A 490 -16.52 -12.95 -6.96
CA LEU A 490 -15.84 -14.18 -7.37
C LEU A 490 -16.32 -15.39 -6.54
N ARG A 491 -16.39 -16.54 -7.22
CA ARG A 491 -16.73 -17.84 -6.62
C ARG A 491 -15.93 -18.95 -7.28
N GLU A 492 -15.65 -19.99 -6.51
CA GLU A 492 -15.15 -21.28 -6.98
C GLU A 492 -16.10 -22.41 -6.57
N PHE A 493 -15.82 -23.65 -7.00
CA PHE A 493 -16.58 -24.82 -6.59
C PHE A 493 -15.77 -25.60 -5.56
N ASP A 494 -16.29 -25.68 -4.35
CA ASP A 494 -15.69 -26.44 -3.26
C ASP A 494 -16.08 -27.92 -3.41
N GLU A 495 -15.10 -28.80 -3.70
CA GLU A 495 -15.33 -30.24 -3.83
C GLU A 495 -15.73 -30.91 -2.50
N LYS A 496 -15.38 -30.33 -1.35
CA LYS A 496 -15.70 -30.87 -0.03
C LYS A 496 -17.11 -30.48 0.40
N GLU A 497 -17.51 -29.24 0.17
CA GLU A 497 -18.86 -28.75 0.47
C GLU A 497 -19.86 -28.99 -0.70
N GLN A 498 -19.38 -29.45 -1.86
CA GLN A 498 -20.15 -29.71 -3.10
C GLN A 498 -20.97 -28.50 -3.57
N ALA A 499 -20.45 -27.29 -3.37
CA ALA A 499 -21.18 -26.04 -3.54
C ALA A 499 -20.33 -24.91 -4.13
N LEU A 500 -20.98 -23.86 -4.66
CA LEU A 500 -20.29 -22.64 -5.08
C LEU A 500 -20.05 -21.71 -3.88
N THR A 501 -18.79 -21.55 -3.52
CA THR A 501 -18.29 -20.76 -2.39
C THR A 501 -17.74 -19.40 -2.84
N PRO A 502 -17.72 -18.36 -1.99
CA PRO A 502 -17.06 -17.10 -2.32
C PRO A 502 -15.53 -17.23 -2.28
N ILE A 503 -14.83 -16.65 -3.26
CA ILE A 503 -13.37 -16.45 -3.13
C ILE A 503 -13.13 -15.18 -2.33
N PHE A 504 -12.49 -15.30 -1.18
CA PHE A 504 -12.20 -14.17 -0.30
C PHE A 504 -10.88 -13.49 -0.69
N PRO A 505 -10.78 -12.14 -0.62
CA PRO A 505 -9.49 -11.46 -0.55
C PRO A 505 -8.71 -11.96 0.67
N HIS A 506 -7.47 -12.40 0.48
CA HIS A 506 -6.62 -12.85 1.58
C HIS A 506 -5.88 -11.69 2.26
N ALA A 507 -5.30 -10.79 1.46
CA ALA A 507 -4.62 -9.60 1.93
C ALA A 507 -4.71 -8.49 0.89
N ILE A 508 -4.89 -7.25 1.35
CA ILE A 508 -4.95 -6.02 0.54
C ILE A 508 -3.88 -5.06 1.06
N SER A 509 -3.06 -4.51 0.17
CA SER A 509 -2.08 -3.47 0.49
C SER A 509 -2.27 -2.27 -0.43
N ILE A 510 -2.62 -1.12 0.14
CA ILE A 510 -2.91 0.13 -0.58
C ILE A 510 -1.76 1.10 -0.34
N SER A 511 -1.04 1.45 -1.41
CA SER A 511 0.03 2.43 -1.36
C SER A 511 -0.52 3.83 -1.07
N PRO A 512 0.17 4.63 -0.24
CA PRO A 512 -0.03 6.07 -0.14
C PRO A 512 0.10 6.86 -1.46
N THR A 513 0.61 6.24 -2.54
CA THR A 513 0.69 6.80 -3.89
C THR A 513 -0.40 6.31 -4.86
N GLY A 514 -1.40 5.57 -4.39
CA GLY A 514 -2.58 5.18 -5.18
C GLY A 514 -2.41 3.95 -6.07
N HIS A 515 -1.47 3.06 -5.74
CA HIS A 515 -1.39 1.70 -6.29
C HIS A 515 -1.82 0.65 -5.26
N VAL A 516 -2.31 -0.50 -5.72
CA VAL A 516 -2.84 -1.56 -4.87
C VAL A 516 -2.24 -2.91 -5.27
N LEU A 517 -1.91 -3.70 -4.26
CA LEU A 517 -1.57 -5.11 -4.36
C LEU A 517 -2.65 -5.90 -3.59
N MET A 518 -3.13 -7.02 -4.15
CA MET A 518 -4.11 -7.88 -3.48
C MET A 518 -3.82 -9.35 -3.77
N THR A 519 -3.98 -10.22 -2.77
CA THR A 519 -4.05 -11.68 -2.97
C THR A 519 -5.46 -12.21 -2.75
N LEU A 520 -5.82 -13.26 -3.49
CA LEU A 520 -7.04 -14.05 -3.28
C LEU A 520 -6.72 -15.34 -2.52
N ASP A 521 -7.62 -15.84 -1.67
CA ASP A 521 -7.41 -17.08 -0.91
C ASP A 521 -7.75 -18.37 -1.69
N THR A 522 -7.43 -18.43 -2.99
CA THR A 522 -7.64 -19.58 -3.91
C THR A 522 -6.92 -20.89 -3.50
N ARG A 523 -6.30 -20.91 -2.31
CA ARG A 523 -5.53 -22.02 -1.76
C ARG A 523 -6.27 -22.80 -0.67
N SER A 524 -7.24 -22.21 0.03
CA SER A 524 -7.94 -22.91 1.12
C SER A 524 -8.95 -23.95 0.63
N GLN A 525 -9.34 -23.89 -0.65
CA GLN A 525 -10.41 -24.72 -1.23
C GLN A 525 -9.94 -25.57 -2.41
N ALA A 526 -8.94 -25.12 -3.18
CA ALA A 526 -8.36 -25.91 -4.26
C ALA A 526 -7.59 -27.12 -3.73
N GLY A 527 -7.71 -28.25 -4.42
CA GLY A 527 -7.19 -29.56 -3.99
C GLY A 527 -5.66 -29.68 -3.93
N SER A 528 -5.16 -30.92 -3.82
CA SER A 528 -3.77 -31.27 -3.51
C SER A 528 -2.67 -30.78 -4.47
N GLY A 529 -3.02 -30.05 -5.53
CA GLY A 529 -2.09 -29.38 -6.46
C GLY A 529 -1.98 -27.84 -6.31
N ALA A 530 -2.71 -27.20 -5.39
CA ALA A 530 -2.71 -25.73 -5.26
C ALA A 530 -1.48 -25.20 -4.50
N THR A 531 -0.57 -24.52 -5.22
CA THR A 531 0.77 -24.15 -4.71
C THR A 531 0.89 -22.76 -4.08
N GLY A 532 -0.05 -21.84 -4.33
CA GLY A 532 0.03 -20.47 -3.82
C GLY A 532 -1.23 -19.64 -4.09
N ARG A 533 -1.16 -18.34 -3.78
CA ARG A 533 -2.24 -17.35 -3.94
C ARG A 533 -1.92 -16.36 -5.05
N ASP A 534 -2.82 -16.14 -6.00
CA ASP A 534 -2.62 -15.16 -7.09
C ASP A 534 -2.39 -13.75 -6.58
N LEU A 535 -1.38 -13.04 -7.13
CA LEU A 535 -1.15 -11.61 -6.89
C LEU A 535 -1.77 -10.75 -7.99
N LEU A 536 -2.72 -9.90 -7.62
CA LEU A 536 -3.32 -8.90 -8.49
C LEU A 536 -2.79 -7.50 -8.16
N VAL A 537 -2.59 -6.70 -9.21
CA VAL A 537 -1.98 -5.36 -9.13
C VAL A 537 -2.80 -4.35 -9.96
N TRP A 538 -2.98 -3.13 -9.45
CA TRP A 538 -3.58 -2.00 -10.18
C TRP A 538 -3.26 -0.62 -9.58
N GLY A 539 -3.68 0.45 -10.24
CA GLY A 539 -3.47 1.84 -9.84
C GLY A 539 -2.21 2.47 -10.43
N THR A 540 -1.61 3.42 -9.70
CA THR A 540 -0.44 4.20 -10.12
C THR A 540 0.74 3.32 -10.54
N ASN A 541 1.36 3.59 -11.70
CA ASN A 541 2.51 2.79 -12.20
C ASN A 541 3.68 3.62 -12.78
N ARG A 542 3.75 4.92 -12.46
CA ARG A 542 4.72 5.88 -13.05
C ARG A 542 6.20 5.47 -12.92
N ASP A 543 6.53 4.73 -11.87
CA ASP A 543 7.88 4.32 -11.46
C ASP A 543 8.03 2.79 -11.47
N TYR A 544 7.16 2.07 -12.19
CA TYR A 544 7.04 0.60 -12.24
C TYR A 544 6.47 -0.06 -10.96
N GLN A 545 5.66 0.66 -10.17
CA GLN A 545 4.97 0.17 -8.96
C GLN A 545 4.27 -1.19 -9.12
N LEU A 546 3.74 -1.49 -10.31
CA LEU A 546 2.98 -2.70 -10.60
C LEU A 546 3.82 -3.86 -11.14
N GLY A 547 5.13 -3.68 -11.38
CA GLY A 547 6.04 -4.75 -11.80
C GLY A 547 5.85 -5.25 -13.24
N THR A 548 4.92 -4.68 -14.01
CA THR A 548 4.54 -5.14 -15.36
C THR A 548 5.55 -4.81 -16.47
N GLY A 549 6.77 -4.39 -16.14
CA GLY A 549 7.79 -3.89 -17.08
C GLY A 549 7.46 -2.55 -17.76
N LYS A 550 6.24 -2.04 -17.56
CA LYS A 550 5.64 -0.86 -18.19
C LYS A 550 5.35 0.20 -17.13
N ARG A 551 5.27 1.48 -17.53
CA ARG A 551 4.91 2.61 -16.64
C ARG A 551 3.43 3.01 -16.68
N THR A 552 2.61 2.27 -17.44
CA THR A 552 1.18 2.57 -17.63
C THR A 552 0.39 2.20 -16.38
N SER A 553 -0.30 3.17 -15.77
CA SER A 553 -1.24 2.90 -14.66
C SER A 553 -2.42 2.05 -15.14
N LEU A 554 -2.92 1.16 -14.27
CA LEU A 554 -4.01 0.24 -14.61
C LEU A 554 -5.26 0.58 -13.80
N ALA A 555 -6.40 0.77 -14.46
CA ALA A 555 -7.68 1.01 -13.80
C ALA A 555 -8.48 -0.27 -13.48
N VAL A 556 -7.86 -1.46 -13.61
CA VAL A 556 -8.48 -2.77 -13.41
C VAL A 556 -7.47 -3.71 -12.74
N PRO A 557 -7.86 -4.50 -11.71
CA PRO A 557 -7.03 -5.56 -11.16
C PRO A 557 -6.55 -6.51 -12.26
N THR A 558 -5.23 -6.65 -12.37
CA THR A 558 -4.56 -7.49 -13.36
C THR A 558 -3.64 -8.45 -12.63
N ASN A 559 -3.62 -9.73 -13.00
CA ASN A 559 -2.65 -10.67 -12.44
C ASN A 559 -1.23 -10.20 -12.78
N LEU A 560 -0.32 -10.28 -11.82
CA LEU A 560 1.10 -10.11 -12.11
C LEU A 560 1.62 -11.38 -12.79
N GLU A 561 2.38 -11.21 -13.87
CA GLU A 561 3.00 -12.29 -14.63
C GLU A 561 4.49 -12.41 -14.28
N GLN A 562 4.99 -13.65 -14.26
CA GLN A 562 6.41 -13.98 -14.17
C GLN A 562 7.10 -13.87 -15.55
N ALA A 563 8.43 -13.99 -15.60
CA ALA A 563 9.21 -13.84 -16.83
C ALA A 563 8.93 -14.92 -17.90
N ASP A 564 8.25 -16.00 -17.53
CA ASP A 564 7.80 -17.10 -18.39
C ASP A 564 6.29 -17.00 -18.75
N SER A 565 5.65 -15.86 -18.50
CA SER A 565 4.20 -15.63 -18.61
C SER A 565 3.32 -16.49 -17.69
N THR A 566 3.86 -17.17 -16.67
CA THR A 566 3.04 -17.79 -15.63
C THR A 566 2.53 -16.76 -14.62
N ARG A 567 1.48 -17.12 -13.85
CA ARG A 567 0.95 -16.24 -12.80
C ARG A 567 1.94 -16.11 -11.64
N PHE A 568 2.11 -14.90 -11.11
CA PHE A 568 2.88 -14.66 -9.89
C PHE A 568 2.01 -15.08 -8.69
N MET A 569 2.36 -16.20 -8.05
CA MET A 569 1.60 -16.77 -6.93
C MET A 569 2.44 -16.74 -5.64
N LEU A 570 1.85 -16.28 -4.55
CA LEU A 570 2.49 -16.18 -3.24
C LEU A 570 2.41 -17.50 -2.48
N ALA A 571 3.56 -17.98 -2.00
CA ALA A 571 3.74 -19.28 -1.38
C ALA A 571 3.77 -19.23 0.17
N ASN A 572 3.66 -20.42 0.78
CA ASN A 572 3.90 -20.64 2.21
C ASN A 572 4.87 -21.81 2.37
N ALA A 573 5.78 -21.74 3.34
CA ALA A 573 6.86 -22.72 3.53
C ALA A 573 7.05 -23.10 5.01
N LYS A 574 7.78 -24.20 5.24
CA LYS A 574 8.44 -24.48 6.53
C LYS A 574 9.95 -24.42 6.34
N ALA A 575 10.59 -23.39 6.89
CA ALA A 575 11.96 -23.01 6.51
C ALA A 575 12.87 -22.76 7.72
N PRO A 576 14.21 -22.79 7.55
CA PRO A 576 15.16 -22.24 8.51
C PRO A 576 15.18 -20.71 8.40
N VAL A 577 14.74 -20.01 9.45
CA VAL A 577 14.69 -18.54 9.47
C VAL A 577 15.91 -17.97 10.17
N ARG A 578 16.56 -17.00 9.52
CA ARG A 578 17.62 -16.17 10.09
C ARG A 578 17.10 -14.80 10.48
N ASP A 579 17.77 -14.18 11.45
CA ASP A 579 17.64 -12.75 11.72
C ASP A 579 18.44 -11.91 10.70
N LEU A 580 18.28 -10.58 10.74
CA LEU A 580 18.98 -9.65 9.85
C LEU A 580 20.50 -9.53 10.09
N SER A 581 21.04 -10.16 11.14
CA SER A 581 22.50 -10.37 11.29
C SER A 581 23.00 -11.63 10.58
N GLY A 582 22.09 -12.39 9.95
CA GLY A 582 22.36 -13.67 9.29
C GLY A 582 22.46 -14.85 10.26
N LYS A 583 22.27 -14.65 11.57
CA LYS A 583 22.31 -15.69 12.59
C LYS A 583 21.00 -16.49 12.57
N LEU A 584 21.09 -17.81 12.73
CA LEU A 584 19.92 -18.69 12.74
C LEU A 584 19.05 -18.39 13.96
N TRP A 585 17.76 -18.15 13.74
CA TRP A 585 16.78 -17.98 14.81
C TRP A 585 16.11 -19.31 15.16
N LYS A 586 15.49 -19.98 14.18
CA LYS A 586 14.77 -21.25 14.37
C LYS A 586 14.68 -22.05 13.07
N LYS A 587 14.64 -23.39 13.16
CA LYS A 587 14.38 -24.30 12.04
C LYS A 587 12.90 -24.69 11.99
N GLY A 588 12.38 -24.94 10.79
CA GLY A 588 11.00 -25.41 10.59
C GLY A 588 9.93 -24.38 10.97
N VAL A 589 10.22 -23.09 10.78
CA VAL A 589 9.29 -21.99 11.04
C VAL A 589 8.25 -21.95 9.92
N GLU A 590 6.98 -21.81 10.25
CA GLU A 590 5.92 -21.53 9.28
C GLU A 590 5.99 -20.06 8.85
N VAL A 591 6.15 -19.87 7.54
CA VAL A 591 6.28 -18.55 6.91
C VAL A 591 5.38 -18.47 5.68
N GLU A 592 4.91 -17.26 5.37
CA GLU A 592 4.17 -17.00 4.12
C GLU A 592 4.63 -15.72 3.45
N GLN A 593 4.54 -15.68 2.12
CA GLN A 593 4.84 -14.46 1.39
C GLN A 593 3.73 -13.42 1.62
N CYS A 594 4.14 -12.17 1.86
CA CYS A 594 3.26 -11.02 2.04
C CYS A 594 3.67 -9.91 1.07
N ALA A 595 2.70 -9.39 0.31
CA ALA A 595 2.90 -8.28 -0.62
C ALA A 595 2.56 -6.94 0.05
N VAL A 596 3.50 -5.98 0.01
CA VAL A 596 3.35 -4.64 0.59
C VAL A 596 3.59 -3.56 -0.46
N ALA A 597 2.63 -2.64 -0.56
CA ALA A 597 2.61 -1.51 -1.47
C ALA A 597 3.21 -0.26 -0.79
N GLY A 598 4.47 0.04 -1.08
CA GLY A 598 5.20 1.18 -0.51
C GLY A 598 4.98 2.48 -1.29
N TYR A 599 5.80 3.50 -1.00
CA TYR A 599 5.77 4.77 -1.73
C TYR A 599 6.49 4.62 -3.08
N GLY A 600 5.71 4.44 -4.15
CA GLY A 600 6.26 4.28 -5.50
C GLY A 600 7.00 2.96 -5.75
N ASN A 601 6.93 2.01 -4.83
CA ASN A 601 7.54 0.68 -4.92
C ASN A 601 6.68 -0.40 -4.27
N SER A 602 7.07 -1.66 -4.46
CA SER A 602 6.36 -2.84 -3.98
C SER A 602 7.36 -3.93 -3.59
N ILE A 603 7.04 -4.68 -2.54
CA ILE A 603 7.88 -5.76 -2.01
C ILE A 603 7.01 -6.98 -1.70
N VAL A 604 7.46 -8.17 -2.10
CA VAL A 604 7.00 -9.46 -1.59
C VAL A 604 8.08 -10.03 -0.69
N TYR A 605 7.78 -10.18 0.60
CA TYR A 605 8.72 -10.67 1.61
C TYR A 605 8.14 -11.85 2.38
N TRP A 606 9.00 -12.64 3.01
CA TRP A 606 8.58 -13.74 3.88
C TRP A 606 8.22 -13.23 5.27
N LYS A 607 6.96 -13.42 5.66
CA LYS A 607 6.42 -13.08 6.99
C LYS A 607 6.33 -14.33 7.86
N ILE A 608 6.70 -14.21 9.13
CA ILE A 608 6.52 -15.25 10.15
C ILE A 608 5.04 -15.30 10.58
N ARG A 609 4.49 -16.51 10.72
CA ARG A 609 3.16 -16.78 11.30
C ARG A 609 3.20 -16.95 12.81
#